data_AF-A0A4P5V6Y1-F1
#
_entry.id   AF-A0A4P5V6Y1-F1
#
_cell.length_a   1.000
_cell.length_b   1.000
_cell.length_c   1.000
_cell.angle_alpha   90.00
_cell.angle_beta   90.00
_cell.angle_gamma   90.00
#
_symmetry.space_group_name_H-M   'P 1'
#
loop_
_entity.id
_entity.type
_entity.pdbx_description
1 polymer ?
#
loop_
_entity_poly.entity_id
_entity_poly.type
_entity_poly.pdbx_seq_one_letter_code
_entity_poly.pdbx_strand_id
1 'polypeptide(L)'
;MSLRANFEEIVMLSVIGEIGSPRRPFSPYVVTHDGRPVTVPSSGGITYNVRVGDRASGWACDHVEPGATVRNKDADENNALAILSCIGNEAHVVSGEGKGSVGTVTGKHGGAEHLMIDFSPEVLNKLTIGDKIQVRAYGRGLRLLDAPEIKLMNMSVQLLQRLPATVAEDGSLTIPVAGIVPPELMGSGVGSNAERGDYDIQTHDREVLEANGLANLRLGDIVAVRDQDHSFGRGYRKGSMVVGVIAHSDCMVAGHGPGLTTIMTCNTGKLHPVIDPEHANIASILGLR
;
A
#
# COMPACT_ATOMS: atom_id res chain seq x y z
N MET A 1 11.15 -22.94 0.32
CA MET A 1 11.05 -23.03 1.80
C MET A 1 10.34 -21.78 2.29
N SER A 2 9.52 -21.87 3.34
CA SER A 2 8.88 -20.69 3.94
C SER A 2 9.92 -19.82 4.67
N LEU A 3 9.76 -18.49 4.61
CA LEU A 3 10.62 -17.55 5.33
C LEU A 3 10.56 -17.78 6.85
N ARG A 4 11.72 -17.84 7.52
CA ARG A 4 11.79 -17.89 8.99
C ARG A 4 11.71 -16.49 9.58
N ALA A 5 10.75 -16.28 10.46
CA ALA A 5 10.54 -15.03 11.17
C ALA A 5 10.15 -15.31 12.63
N ASN A 6 10.13 -14.27 13.46
CA ASN A 6 9.70 -14.31 14.86
C ASN A 6 8.17 -14.39 15.03
N PHE A 7 7.48 -15.26 14.28
CA PHE A 7 6.01 -15.31 14.23
C PHE A 7 5.34 -15.47 15.61
N GLU A 8 5.92 -16.30 16.48
CA GLU A 8 5.41 -16.58 17.83
C GLU A 8 5.51 -15.37 18.79
N GLU A 9 6.31 -14.36 18.44
CA GLU A 9 6.48 -13.14 19.25
C GLU A 9 5.49 -12.04 18.86
N ILE A 10 4.80 -12.18 17.72
CA ILE A 10 3.98 -11.10 17.19
C ILE A 10 2.64 -11.07 17.93
N VAL A 11 2.29 -9.89 18.44
CA VAL A 11 1.01 -9.64 19.09
C VAL A 11 -0.03 -9.26 18.04
N MET A 12 -1.19 -9.89 18.11
CA MET A 12 -2.39 -9.48 17.39
C MET A 12 -3.21 -8.54 18.27
N LEU A 13 -3.55 -7.36 17.75
CA LEU A 13 -4.32 -6.35 18.47
C LEU A 13 -5.51 -5.88 17.63
N SER A 14 -6.65 -5.59 18.28
CA SER A 14 -7.80 -5.00 17.60
C SER A 14 -7.60 -3.49 17.42
N VAL A 15 -7.75 -3.01 16.19
CA VAL A 15 -7.91 -1.59 15.89
C VAL A 15 -9.19 -1.39 15.07
N ILE A 16 -9.86 -0.26 15.26
CA ILE A 16 -11.17 -0.01 14.66
C ILE A 16 -11.19 1.33 13.91
N GLY A 17 -11.91 1.33 12.80
CA GLY A 17 -12.31 2.53 12.10
C GLY A 17 -13.74 2.41 11.59
N GLU A 18 -14.14 3.37 10.77
CA GLU A 18 -15.36 3.34 9.99
C GLU A 18 -15.07 3.67 8.53
N ILE A 19 -15.94 3.20 7.64
CA ILE A 19 -15.89 3.57 6.23
C ILE A 19 -16.09 5.09 6.14
N GLY A 20 -15.07 5.80 5.67
CA GLY A 20 -15.06 7.26 5.60
C GLY A 20 -15.73 7.76 4.33
N SER A 21 -16.55 8.81 4.43
CA SER A 21 -17.04 9.54 3.23
C SER A 21 -15.87 10.13 2.45
N PRO A 22 -15.94 10.21 1.10
CA PRO A 22 -15.03 11.03 0.32
C PRO A 22 -14.97 12.46 0.87
N ARG A 23 -13.77 13.04 0.95
CA ARG A 23 -13.57 14.41 1.42
C ARG A 23 -13.08 15.29 0.26
N ARG A 24 -13.73 16.43 0.07
CA ARG A 24 -13.33 17.47 -0.88
C ARG A 24 -13.25 18.81 -0.14
N PRO A 25 -12.20 19.61 -0.38
CA PRO A 25 -12.21 21.01 0.03
C PRO A 25 -13.32 21.78 -0.70
N PHE A 26 -13.60 23.01 -0.29
CA PHE A 26 -14.66 23.84 -0.90
C PHE A 26 -14.49 24.02 -2.43
N SER A 27 -13.24 24.07 -2.90
CA SER A 27 -12.97 24.10 -4.34
C SER A 27 -13.42 22.80 -5.02
N PRO A 28 -14.22 22.86 -6.10
CA PRO A 28 -14.58 21.68 -6.87
C PRO A 28 -13.40 21.13 -7.69
N TYR A 29 -12.33 21.92 -7.84
CA TYR A 29 -11.22 21.62 -8.75
C TYR A 29 -10.01 21.03 -8.04
N VAL A 30 -9.43 20.02 -8.69
CA VAL A 30 -8.02 19.64 -8.57
C VAL A 30 -7.25 20.32 -9.70
N VAL A 31 -6.04 20.80 -9.43
CA VAL A 31 -5.16 21.38 -10.46
C VAL A 31 -4.22 20.31 -10.97
N THR A 32 -4.29 20.03 -12.27
CA THR A 32 -3.42 19.04 -12.92
C THR A 32 -1.97 19.52 -13.02
N HIS A 33 -1.04 18.62 -13.29
CA HIS A 33 0.39 18.90 -13.45
C HIS A 33 0.72 19.99 -14.50
N ASP A 34 -0.15 20.17 -15.50
CA ASP A 34 -0.07 21.18 -16.55
C ASP A 34 -0.97 22.41 -16.29
N GLY A 35 -1.45 22.58 -15.05
CA GLY A 35 -2.13 23.79 -14.59
C GLY A 35 -3.61 23.90 -14.96
N ARG A 36 -4.26 22.81 -15.38
CA ARG A 36 -5.70 22.80 -15.72
C ARG A 36 -6.55 22.42 -14.51
N PRO A 37 -7.66 23.15 -14.24
CA PRO A 37 -8.61 22.73 -13.21
C PRO A 37 -9.50 21.60 -13.74
N VAL A 38 -9.69 20.55 -12.94
CA VAL A 38 -10.56 19.40 -13.28
C VAL A 38 -11.43 18.98 -12.09
N THR A 39 -12.61 18.44 -12.37
CA THR A 39 -13.54 17.90 -11.38
C THR A 39 -13.73 16.41 -11.61
N VAL A 40 -13.08 15.60 -10.79
CA VAL A 40 -13.08 14.13 -10.90
C VAL A 40 -13.31 13.47 -9.54
N PRO A 41 -13.61 12.16 -9.45
CA PRO A 41 -13.58 11.43 -8.17
C PRO A 41 -12.19 11.46 -7.53
N SER A 42 -12.16 11.30 -6.20
CA SER A 42 -10.92 11.31 -5.41
C SER A 42 -10.93 10.25 -4.30
N SER A 43 -10.00 10.35 -3.35
CA SER A 43 -9.88 9.46 -2.19
C SER A 43 -11.12 9.47 -1.27
N GLY A 44 -11.28 8.38 -0.53
CA GLY A 44 -12.38 8.12 0.40
C GLY A 44 -13.54 7.36 -0.21
N GLY A 45 -14.41 6.85 0.66
CA GLY A 45 -15.65 6.17 0.29
C GLY A 45 -15.48 4.69 -0.02
N ILE A 46 -16.47 4.17 -0.75
CA ILE A 46 -16.51 2.82 -1.29
C ILE A 46 -16.39 2.94 -2.80
N THR A 47 -15.27 2.47 -3.34
CA THR A 47 -15.02 2.44 -4.78
C THR A 47 -15.51 1.12 -5.36
N TYR A 48 -16.67 1.15 -6.01
CA TYR A 48 -17.37 -0.06 -6.46
C TYR A 48 -16.72 -0.76 -7.66
N ASN A 49 -15.99 -0.04 -8.50
CA ASN A 49 -15.48 -0.51 -9.80
C ASN A 49 -13.95 -0.49 -9.91
N VAL A 50 -13.24 -0.23 -8.81
CA VAL A 50 -11.78 -0.29 -8.74
C VAL A 50 -11.39 -1.03 -7.47
N ARG A 51 -10.66 -2.13 -7.63
CA ARG A 51 -10.19 -3.00 -6.54
C ARG A 51 -8.72 -3.34 -6.73
N VAL A 52 -8.11 -3.92 -5.70
CA VAL A 52 -6.75 -4.47 -5.80
C VAL A 52 -6.66 -5.44 -6.99
N GLY A 53 -5.58 -5.38 -7.75
CA GLY A 53 -5.36 -6.11 -9.00
C GLY A 53 -5.76 -5.34 -10.27
N ASP A 54 -6.58 -4.28 -10.18
CA ASP A 54 -6.88 -3.42 -11.33
C ASP A 54 -5.70 -2.49 -11.67
N ARG A 55 -5.70 -1.91 -12.87
CA ARG A 55 -4.72 -0.89 -13.28
C ARG A 55 -4.69 0.29 -12.30
N ALA A 56 -3.50 0.79 -11.99
CA ALA A 56 -3.32 1.98 -11.17
C ALA A 56 -3.55 3.27 -11.99
N SER A 57 -3.24 3.26 -13.29
CA SER A 57 -3.33 4.42 -14.19
C SER A 57 -4.47 4.31 -15.21
N GLY A 58 -4.79 5.41 -15.90
CA GLY A 58 -5.80 5.44 -16.98
C GLY A 58 -7.25 5.62 -16.52
N TRP A 59 -7.47 5.94 -15.24
CA TRP A 59 -8.77 6.34 -14.72
C TRP A 59 -8.96 7.86 -14.80
N ALA A 60 -10.20 8.31 -15.02
CA ALA A 60 -10.55 9.72 -14.94
C ALA A 60 -10.75 10.13 -13.47
N CYS A 61 -9.67 10.13 -12.68
CA CYS A 61 -9.72 10.36 -11.23
C CYS A 61 -8.42 10.95 -10.68
N ASP A 62 -8.41 11.27 -9.38
CA ASP A 62 -7.22 11.72 -8.64
C ASP A 62 -7.14 11.06 -7.26
N HIS A 63 -6.11 10.24 -6.98
CA HIS A 63 -5.96 9.50 -5.71
C HIS A 63 -7.13 8.55 -5.36
N VAL A 64 -7.70 7.83 -6.33
CA VAL A 64 -8.76 6.86 -6.02
C VAL A 64 -8.19 5.69 -5.22
N GLU A 65 -8.83 5.41 -4.10
CA GLU A 65 -8.53 4.31 -3.20
C GLU A 65 -9.40 3.09 -3.55
N PRO A 66 -8.80 1.90 -3.80
CA PRO A 66 -9.56 0.72 -4.18
C PRO A 66 -10.38 0.13 -3.02
N GLY A 67 -11.56 -0.41 -3.34
CA GLY A 67 -12.42 -1.07 -2.37
C GLY A 67 -13.03 -0.11 -1.34
N ALA A 68 -12.99 -0.46 -0.07
CA ALA A 68 -13.52 0.37 1.02
C ALA A 68 -12.41 1.14 1.72
N THR A 69 -12.59 2.45 1.85
CA THR A 69 -11.69 3.33 2.60
C THR A 69 -12.15 3.48 4.03
N VAL A 70 -11.27 3.12 4.97
CA VAL A 70 -11.54 3.16 6.40
C VAL A 70 -10.65 4.17 7.11
N ARG A 71 -11.23 4.88 8.07
CA ARG A 71 -10.52 5.80 8.97
C ARG A 71 -11.20 5.85 10.33
N ASN A 72 -10.49 6.34 11.33
CA ASN A 72 -11.09 6.81 12.58
C ASN A 72 -11.31 8.33 12.54
N LYS A 73 -12.29 8.82 13.31
CA LYS A 73 -12.55 10.26 13.48
C LYS A 73 -11.63 10.86 14.53
N ASP A 74 -11.33 10.10 15.57
CA ASP A 74 -10.34 10.49 16.57
C ASP A 74 -8.94 10.39 15.95
N ALA A 75 -8.10 11.41 16.17
CA ALA A 75 -6.81 11.50 15.51
C ALA A 75 -5.81 10.46 16.03
N ASP A 76 -5.81 10.18 17.33
CA ASP A 76 -4.89 9.23 17.96
C ASP A 76 -5.30 7.81 17.60
N GLU A 77 -6.60 7.51 17.62
CA GLU A 77 -7.10 6.22 17.15
C GLU A 77 -6.89 6.04 15.64
N ASN A 78 -6.96 7.11 14.83
CA ASN A 78 -6.68 7.01 13.39
C ASN A 78 -5.19 6.76 13.12
N ASN A 79 -4.31 7.39 13.91
CA ASN A 79 -2.89 7.09 13.90
C ASN A 79 -2.64 5.63 14.29
N ALA A 80 -3.28 5.14 15.35
CA ALA A 80 -3.17 3.74 15.76
C ALA A 80 -3.68 2.78 14.67
N LEU A 81 -4.80 3.09 14.01
CA LEU A 81 -5.33 2.34 12.87
C LEU A 81 -4.32 2.28 11.72
N ALA A 82 -3.78 3.44 11.30
CA ALA A 82 -2.84 3.54 10.19
C ALA A 82 -1.48 2.91 10.50
N ILE A 83 -0.99 3.02 11.73
CA ILE A 83 0.27 2.42 12.16
C ILE A 83 0.06 0.91 12.37
N LEU A 84 -0.86 0.45 13.20
CA LEU A 84 -0.88 -0.96 13.61
C LEU A 84 -1.39 -1.90 12.52
N SER A 85 -2.32 -1.47 11.67
CA SER A 85 -2.80 -2.30 10.56
C SER A 85 -1.67 -2.58 9.58
N CYS A 86 -1.62 -3.77 9.01
CA CYS A 86 -0.65 -4.15 7.98
C CYS A 86 -1.37 -4.69 6.74
N ILE A 87 -0.75 -4.55 5.57
CA ILE A 87 -1.22 -5.16 4.33
C ILE A 87 -1.29 -6.68 4.51
N GLY A 88 -2.45 -7.25 4.19
CA GLY A 88 -2.78 -8.64 4.42
C GLY A 88 -3.43 -8.93 5.77
N ASN A 89 -3.76 -7.94 6.60
CA ASN A 89 -4.57 -8.18 7.81
C ASN A 89 -6.05 -8.40 7.47
N GLU A 90 -6.70 -9.23 8.28
CA GLU A 90 -8.15 -9.43 8.23
C GLU A 90 -8.88 -8.19 8.74
N ALA A 91 -9.92 -7.80 8.01
CA ALA A 91 -10.81 -6.69 8.35
C ALA A 91 -12.25 -7.17 8.42
N HIS A 92 -12.86 -7.06 9.60
CA HIS A 92 -14.21 -7.55 9.85
C HIS A 92 -15.20 -6.39 9.86
N VAL A 93 -16.28 -6.53 9.09
CA VAL A 93 -17.41 -5.61 9.18
C VAL A 93 -18.20 -5.96 10.45
N VAL A 94 -18.33 -5.01 11.38
CA VAL A 94 -18.97 -5.26 12.69
C VAL A 94 -20.29 -4.50 12.89
N SER A 95 -20.73 -3.73 11.90
CA SER A 95 -22.04 -3.04 11.86
C SER A 95 -22.70 -3.13 10.48
N GLY A 96 -23.91 -2.58 10.37
CA GLY A 96 -24.62 -2.44 9.10
C GLY A 96 -25.08 -3.75 8.49
N GLU A 97 -25.52 -3.68 7.23
CA GLU A 97 -26.00 -4.83 6.46
C GLU A 97 -24.86 -5.80 6.12
N GLY A 98 -23.63 -5.28 5.94
CA GLY A 98 -22.44 -6.09 5.67
C GLY A 98 -21.87 -6.84 6.86
N LYS A 99 -22.44 -6.72 8.08
CA LYS A 99 -21.90 -7.30 9.32
C LYS A 99 -21.58 -8.80 9.18
N GLY A 100 -20.40 -9.17 9.66
CA GLY A 100 -19.89 -10.55 9.61
C GLY A 100 -19.05 -10.85 8.37
N SER A 101 -19.07 -9.98 7.36
CA SER A 101 -18.19 -10.09 6.20
C SER A 101 -16.73 -9.84 6.61
N VAL A 102 -15.81 -10.51 5.92
CA VAL A 102 -14.37 -10.39 6.13
C VAL A 102 -13.73 -9.91 4.84
N GLY A 103 -12.86 -8.91 4.96
CA GLY A 103 -12.04 -8.36 3.90
C GLY A 103 -10.57 -8.39 4.29
N THR A 104 -9.74 -7.83 3.43
CA THR A 104 -8.28 -7.81 3.60
C THR A 104 -7.74 -6.41 3.40
N VAL A 105 -6.87 -5.95 4.30
CA VAL A 105 -6.16 -4.68 4.13
C VAL A 105 -5.21 -4.77 2.94
N THR A 106 -5.32 -3.84 1.98
CA THR A 106 -4.54 -3.84 0.73
C THR A 106 -3.56 -2.70 0.63
N GLY A 107 -3.73 -1.63 1.40
CA GLY A 107 -2.86 -0.48 1.36
C GLY A 107 -3.19 0.57 2.41
N LYS A 108 -2.35 1.60 2.48
CA LYS A 108 -2.50 2.75 3.36
C LYS A 108 -2.22 4.02 2.56
N HIS A 109 -2.92 5.10 2.90
CA HIS A 109 -2.70 6.40 2.26
C HIS A 109 -2.44 7.48 3.31
N GLY A 110 -1.24 8.07 3.25
CA GLY A 110 -0.74 9.06 4.20
C GLY A 110 -1.40 10.43 4.05
N GLY A 111 -1.33 11.26 5.10
CA GLY A 111 -1.94 12.58 5.12
C GLY A 111 -3.40 12.54 5.57
N ALA A 112 -4.25 11.80 4.85
CA ALA A 112 -5.61 11.51 5.32
C ALA A 112 -5.67 10.36 6.35
N GLU A 113 -4.57 9.58 6.42
CA GLU A 113 -4.41 8.39 7.25
C GLU A 113 -5.55 7.41 7.02
N HIS A 114 -5.73 7.05 5.75
CA HIS A 114 -6.73 6.12 5.27
C HIS A 114 -6.16 4.72 5.16
N LEU A 115 -7.03 3.74 5.36
CA LEU A 115 -6.77 2.32 5.19
C LEU A 115 -7.65 1.77 4.08
N MET A 116 -7.06 1.10 3.09
CA MET A 116 -7.79 0.50 1.99
C MET A 116 -8.01 -0.98 2.26
N ILE A 117 -9.26 -1.42 2.08
CA ILE A 117 -9.69 -2.76 2.40
C ILE A 117 -10.46 -3.33 1.21
N ASP A 118 -9.98 -4.48 0.75
CA ASP A 118 -10.65 -5.24 -0.29
C ASP A 118 -11.71 -6.17 0.32
N PHE A 119 -12.91 -6.10 -0.25
CA PHE A 119 -14.03 -7.01 0.01
C PHE A 119 -14.54 -7.54 -1.33
N SER A 120 -15.26 -8.66 -1.32
CA SER A 120 -15.91 -9.16 -2.53
C SER A 120 -16.92 -8.13 -3.08
N PRO A 121 -17.23 -8.17 -4.39
CA PRO A 121 -18.22 -7.26 -4.97
C PRO A 121 -19.59 -7.36 -4.30
N GLU A 122 -20.02 -8.56 -3.88
CA GLU A 122 -21.31 -8.70 -3.17
C GLU A 122 -21.29 -8.01 -1.80
N VAL A 123 -20.15 -8.04 -1.11
CA VAL A 123 -20.00 -7.36 0.18
C VAL A 123 -19.97 -5.85 -0.01
N LEU A 124 -19.19 -5.34 -0.98
CA LEU A 124 -19.10 -3.89 -1.25
C LEU A 124 -20.49 -3.24 -1.48
N ASN A 125 -21.41 -3.96 -2.14
CA ASN A 125 -22.78 -3.48 -2.38
C ASN A 125 -23.66 -3.41 -1.11
N LYS A 126 -23.28 -4.08 -0.03
CA LYS A 126 -23.97 -4.05 1.28
C LYS A 126 -23.36 -3.06 2.25
N LEU A 127 -22.17 -2.54 1.94
CA LEU A 127 -21.47 -1.61 2.81
C LEU A 127 -22.02 -0.20 2.63
N THR A 128 -22.02 0.55 3.73
CA THR A 128 -22.42 1.95 3.77
C THR A 128 -21.37 2.81 4.44
N ILE A 129 -21.34 4.10 4.10
CA ILE A 129 -20.48 5.06 4.79
C ILE A 129 -20.85 5.08 6.28
N GLY A 130 -19.84 5.00 7.14
CA GLY A 130 -20.00 4.93 8.60
C GLY A 130 -20.01 3.51 9.17
N ASP A 131 -20.05 2.46 8.32
CA ASP A 131 -19.95 1.09 8.81
C ASP A 131 -18.61 0.86 9.50
N LYS A 132 -18.67 0.20 10.67
CA LYS A 132 -17.55 -0.06 11.56
C LYS A 132 -16.77 -1.26 11.06
N ILE A 133 -15.46 -1.07 10.92
CA ILE A 133 -14.53 -2.11 10.49
C ILE A 133 -13.51 -2.35 11.58
N GLN A 134 -13.48 -3.56 12.10
CA GLN A 134 -12.50 -4.01 13.08
C GLN A 134 -11.39 -4.79 12.38
N VAL A 135 -10.18 -4.26 12.40
CA VAL A 135 -8.99 -4.90 11.85
C VAL A 135 -8.30 -5.67 12.95
N ARG A 136 -7.93 -6.92 12.65
CA ARG A 136 -7.01 -7.71 13.47
C ARG A 136 -5.59 -7.36 13.07
N ALA A 137 -5.06 -6.28 13.65
CA ALA A 137 -3.71 -5.80 13.37
C ALA A 137 -2.69 -6.83 13.82
N TYR A 138 -1.93 -7.40 12.88
CA TYR A 138 -1.03 -8.53 13.13
C TYR A 138 0.16 -8.51 12.16
N GLY A 139 1.33 -8.10 12.63
CA GLY A 139 2.55 -8.04 11.81
C GLY A 139 3.57 -6.98 12.24
N ARG A 140 3.19 -6.02 13.10
CA ARG A 140 4.16 -5.09 13.67
C ARG A 140 5.14 -5.81 14.59
N GLY A 141 6.43 -5.50 14.42
CA GLY A 141 7.53 -6.18 15.13
C GLY A 141 8.09 -7.41 14.40
N LEU A 142 7.59 -7.75 13.21
CA LEU A 142 8.15 -8.81 12.39
C LEU A 142 9.62 -8.54 12.03
N ARG A 143 10.44 -9.57 12.16
CA ARG A 143 11.84 -9.61 11.72
C ARG A 143 12.16 -10.97 11.12
N LEU A 144 12.92 -10.96 10.02
CA LEU A 144 13.47 -12.18 9.42
C LEU A 144 14.61 -12.68 10.30
N LEU A 145 14.62 -13.97 10.61
CA LEU A 145 15.67 -14.56 11.45
C LEU A 145 16.96 -14.80 10.65
N ASP A 146 16.81 -15.14 9.37
CA ASP A 146 17.92 -15.52 8.50
C ASP A 146 18.37 -14.35 7.60
N ALA A 147 17.69 -13.19 7.67
CA ALA A 147 18.04 -11.96 6.94
C ALA A 147 17.81 -10.71 7.81
N PRO A 148 18.51 -10.58 8.96
CA PRO A 148 18.22 -9.54 9.97
C PRO A 148 18.50 -8.10 9.49
N GLU A 149 19.27 -7.93 8.42
CA GLU A 149 19.57 -6.62 7.81
C GLU A 149 18.39 -6.03 7.02
N ILE A 150 17.38 -6.85 6.73
CA ILE A 150 16.17 -6.43 6.01
C ILE A 150 15.11 -6.07 7.03
N LYS A 151 14.80 -4.78 7.13
CA LYS A 151 13.74 -4.30 8.01
C LYS A 151 12.39 -4.53 7.32
N LEU A 152 11.49 -5.22 8.03
CA LEU A 152 10.08 -5.37 7.66
C LEU A 152 9.25 -4.26 8.29
N MET A 153 8.21 -3.81 7.58
CA MET A 153 7.20 -2.87 8.10
C MET A 153 5.90 -3.02 7.32
N ASN A 154 4.78 -2.51 7.83
CA ASN A 154 3.45 -2.51 7.19
C ASN A 154 2.96 -3.85 6.59
N MET A 155 3.59 -4.98 6.91
CA MET A 155 3.35 -6.29 6.32
C MET A 155 2.74 -7.21 7.38
N SER A 156 1.68 -7.92 7.02
CA SER A 156 1.06 -8.86 7.94
C SER A 156 1.84 -10.18 8.01
N VAL A 157 1.60 -10.95 9.07
CA VAL A 157 2.05 -12.35 9.13
C VAL A 157 1.51 -13.16 7.95
N GLN A 158 0.24 -12.95 7.60
CA GLN A 158 -0.41 -13.65 6.49
C GLN A 158 0.26 -13.35 5.14
N LEU A 159 0.63 -12.09 4.88
CA LEU A 159 1.34 -11.72 3.68
C LEU A 159 2.74 -12.33 3.68
N LEU A 160 3.51 -12.17 4.77
CA LEU A 160 4.87 -12.70 4.86
C LEU A 160 4.94 -14.21 4.62
N GLN A 161 3.97 -14.97 5.13
CA GLN A 161 3.89 -16.43 4.96
C GLN A 161 3.62 -16.85 3.51
N ARG A 162 3.01 -15.98 2.70
CA ARG A 162 2.65 -16.27 1.30
C ARG A 162 3.59 -15.60 0.28
N LEU A 163 4.47 -14.72 0.73
CA LEU A 163 5.39 -14.02 -0.17
C LEU A 163 6.29 -15.03 -0.90
N PRO A 164 6.41 -14.93 -2.24
CA PRO A 164 7.28 -15.78 -3.04
C PRO A 164 8.75 -15.31 -2.95
N ALA A 165 9.26 -15.09 -1.75
CA ALA A 165 10.62 -14.61 -1.50
C ALA A 165 11.50 -15.70 -0.89
N THR A 166 12.79 -15.65 -1.20
CA THR A 166 13.78 -16.65 -0.76
C THR A 166 14.98 -15.98 -0.12
N VAL A 167 15.47 -16.53 0.98
CA VAL A 167 16.69 -16.10 1.66
C VAL A 167 17.80 -17.10 1.35
N ALA A 168 18.94 -16.60 0.89
CA ALA A 168 20.16 -17.36 0.67
C ALA A 168 20.96 -17.52 1.96
N GLU A 169 21.95 -18.43 1.97
CA GLU A 169 22.79 -18.72 3.15
C GLU A 169 23.57 -17.50 3.65
N ASP A 170 23.88 -16.55 2.78
CA ASP A 170 24.58 -15.32 3.12
C ASP A 170 23.64 -14.23 3.67
N GLY A 171 22.35 -14.52 3.85
CA GLY A 171 21.33 -13.60 4.34
C GLY A 171 20.74 -12.67 3.27
N SER A 172 21.11 -12.84 2.00
CA SER A 172 20.53 -12.09 0.90
C SER A 172 19.11 -12.59 0.59
N LEU A 173 18.15 -11.67 0.44
CA LEU A 173 16.76 -11.98 0.11
C LEU A 173 16.46 -11.61 -1.34
N THR A 174 15.92 -12.58 -2.08
CA THR A 174 15.38 -12.38 -3.42
C THR A 174 13.86 -12.30 -3.36
N ILE A 175 13.27 -11.30 -4.00
CA ILE A 175 11.82 -11.08 -4.03
C ILE A 175 11.33 -10.67 -5.44
N PRO A 176 10.26 -11.31 -5.96
CA PRO A 176 9.61 -10.89 -7.19
C PRO A 176 8.95 -9.51 -7.05
N VAL A 177 9.16 -8.64 -8.04
CA VAL A 177 8.55 -7.31 -8.13
C VAL A 177 8.04 -7.04 -9.54
N ALA A 178 6.99 -6.24 -9.68
CA ALA A 178 6.44 -5.87 -10.99
C ALA A 178 7.32 -4.87 -11.74
N GLY A 179 8.11 -4.09 -11.02
CA GLY A 179 9.03 -3.12 -11.60
C GLY A 179 10.01 -2.56 -10.57
N ILE A 180 11.04 -1.89 -11.09
CA ILE A 180 12.07 -1.23 -10.27
C ILE A 180 12.05 0.26 -10.60
N VAL A 181 11.60 1.06 -9.65
CA VAL A 181 11.42 2.51 -9.78
C VAL A 181 12.76 3.23 -9.58
N PRO A 182 13.18 4.10 -10.52
CA PRO A 182 14.28 5.03 -10.32
C PRO A 182 14.00 6.02 -9.17
N PRO A 183 15.00 6.40 -8.36
CA PRO A 183 14.80 7.29 -7.21
C PRO A 183 14.19 8.65 -7.58
N GLU A 184 14.49 9.18 -8.76
CA GLU A 184 14.02 10.48 -9.26
C GLU A 184 12.52 10.53 -9.53
N LEU A 185 11.85 9.36 -9.66
CA LEU A 185 10.40 9.31 -9.81
C LEU A 185 9.66 9.38 -8.47
N MET A 186 10.35 9.34 -7.33
CA MET A 186 9.67 9.44 -6.03
C MET A 186 9.32 10.90 -5.71
N GLY A 187 8.10 11.15 -5.24
CA GLY A 187 7.55 12.50 -5.05
C GLY A 187 6.92 12.73 -3.68
N SER A 188 5.63 13.06 -3.66
CA SER A 188 4.85 13.34 -2.46
C SER A 188 5.08 12.28 -1.38
N GLY A 189 5.27 12.70 -0.13
CA GLY A 189 5.56 11.82 1.00
C GLY A 189 7.06 11.59 1.29
N VAL A 190 7.98 12.05 0.44
CA VAL A 190 9.42 12.11 0.80
C VAL A 190 9.62 12.98 2.05
N GLY A 191 10.46 12.51 2.99
CA GLY A 191 10.71 13.18 4.26
C GLY A 191 9.71 12.84 5.38
N SER A 192 8.62 12.13 5.09
CA SER A 192 7.73 11.62 6.13
C SER A 192 8.32 10.39 6.83
N ASN A 193 7.68 9.94 7.92
CA ASN A 193 7.97 8.63 8.49
C ASN A 193 7.52 7.51 7.52
N ALA A 194 8.20 6.36 7.54
CA ALA A 194 7.87 5.19 6.71
C ALA A 194 6.90 4.21 7.41
N GLU A 195 6.67 4.39 8.70
CA GLU A 195 5.82 3.51 9.52
C GLU A 195 4.33 3.76 9.31
N ARG A 196 3.95 4.88 8.68
CA ARG A 196 2.57 5.30 8.46
C ARG A 196 2.34 5.74 7.01
N GLY A 197 1.23 5.32 6.42
CA GLY A 197 0.83 5.70 5.06
C GLY A 197 1.79 5.22 3.96
N ASP A 198 1.81 5.97 2.86
CA ASP A 198 2.52 5.72 1.61
C ASP A 198 3.18 7.01 1.07
N TYR A 199 3.88 6.88 -0.06
CA TYR A 199 4.49 7.98 -0.80
C TYR A 199 4.43 7.68 -2.30
N ASP A 200 4.49 8.72 -3.12
CA ASP A 200 4.01 8.63 -4.50
C ASP A 200 5.14 8.36 -5.50
N ILE A 201 4.83 7.50 -6.47
CA ILE A 201 5.60 7.36 -7.72
C ILE A 201 5.03 8.36 -8.71
N GLN A 202 5.81 9.35 -9.14
CA GLN A 202 5.42 10.33 -10.14
C GLN A 202 5.37 9.70 -11.53
N THR A 203 4.29 9.97 -12.25
CA THR A 203 3.91 9.25 -13.48
C THR A 203 3.65 10.14 -14.69
N HIS A 204 3.87 11.45 -14.56
CA HIS A 204 3.57 12.42 -15.62
C HIS A 204 4.56 12.36 -16.79
N ASP A 205 5.76 11.84 -16.57
CA ASP A 205 6.72 11.55 -17.65
C ASP A 205 6.51 10.13 -18.18
N ARG A 206 5.67 10.01 -19.23
CA ARG A 206 5.32 8.71 -19.81
C ARG A 206 6.49 8.02 -20.48
N GLU A 207 7.43 8.76 -21.08
CA GLU A 207 8.61 8.18 -21.74
C GLU A 207 9.49 7.47 -20.71
N VAL A 208 9.73 8.11 -19.56
CA VAL A 208 10.50 7.49 -18.46
C VAL A 208 9.78 6.27 -17.89
N LEU A 209 8.45 6.31 -17.72
CA LEU A 209 7.70 5.15 -17.25
C LEU A 209 7.80 3.97 -18.22
N GLU A 210 7.61 4.21 -19.51
CA GLU A 210 7.69 3.16 -20.54
C GLU A 210 9.09 2.55 -20.60
N ALA A 211 10.13 3.38 -20.60
CA ALA A 211 11.52 2.93 -20.61
C ALA A 211 11.89 2.06 -19.39
N ASN A 212 11.18 2.23 -18.26
CA ASN A 212 11.39 1.46 -17.03
C ASN A 212 10.33 0.36 -16.81
N GLY A 213 9.39 0.16 -17.73
CA GLY A 213 8.32 -0.84 -17.60
C GLY A 213 7.26 -0.51 -16.53
N LEU A 214 7.12 0.76 -16.15
CA LEU A 214 6.25 1.22 -15.05
C LEU A 214 4.90 1.79 -15.53
N ALA A 215 4.67 1.88 -16.84
CA ALA A 215 3.46 2.49 -17.39
C ALA A 215 2.15 1.73 -17.03
N ASN A 216 2.26 0.42 -16.79
CA ASN A 216 1.14 -0.50 -16.60
C ASN A 216 1.03 -1.06 -15.17
N LEU A 217 1.55 -0.33 -14.17
CA LEU A 217 1.40 -0.73 -12.77
C LEU A 217 -0.07 -0.94 -12.39
N ARG A 218 -0.30 -1.91 -11.52
CA ARG A 218 -1.60 -2.27 -10.97
C ARG A 218 -1.63 -2.00 -9.48
N LEU A 219 -2.82 -1.73 -8.96
CA LEU A 219 -3.08 -1.69 -7.54
C LEU A 219 -2.72 -3.05 -6.94
N GLY A 220 -1.94 -3.05 -5.85
CA GLY A 220 -1.41 -4.24 -5.22
C GLY A 220 -0.12 -4.79 -5.83
N ASP A 221 0.41 -4.22 -6.90
CA ASP A 221 1.73 -4.65 -7.41
C ASP A 221 2.79 -4.42 -6.34
N ILE A 222 3.67 -5.41 -6.17
CA ILE A 222 4.87 -5.29 -5.35
C ILE A 222 5.93 -4.65 -6.24
N VAL A 223 6.47 -3.49 -5.86
CA VAL A 223 7.50 -2.79 -6.63
C VAL A 223 8.72 -2.50 -5.78
N ALA A 224 9.88 -2.43 -6.40
CA ALA A 224 11.11 -1.99 -5.76
C ALA A 224 11.42 -0.52 -6.11
N VAL A 225 12.13 0.17 -5.23
CA VAL A 225 12.65 1.52 -5.46
C VAL A 225 14.12 1.53 -5.12
N ARG A 226 14.95 1.93 -6.10
CA ARG A 226 16.40 2.02 -5.92
C ARG A 226 16.76 3.27 -5.13
N ASP A 227 17.86 3.17 -4.41
CA ASP A 227 18.52 4.29 -3.73
C ASP A 227 17.62 5.04 -2.73
N GLN A 228 16.70 4.34 -2.08
CA GLN A 228 15.86 4.86 -1.00
C GLN A 228 16.09 4.01 0.26
N ASP A 229 16.12 4.65 1.43
CA ASP A 229 16.17 3.98 2.74
C ASP A 229 14.99 4.42 3.58
N HIS A 230 14.15 3.46 3.94
CA HIS A 230 12.92 3.68 4.71
C HIS A 230 13.04 3.14 6.13
N SER A 231 14.26 2.92 6.63
CA SER A 231 14.50 2.36 7.95
C SER A 231 13.80 3.15 9.06
N PHE A 232 13.59 4.45 8.88
CA PHE A 232 12.85 5.31 9.80
C PHE A 232 11.96 6.29 9.03
N GLY A 233 12.57 7.39 8.56
CA GLY A 233 11.97 8.30 7.59
C GLY A 233 12.26 7.85 6.16
N ARG A 234 11.52 8.41 5.21
CA ARG A 234 11.71 8.17 3.78
C ARG A 234 12.76 9.12 3.23
N GLY A 235 13.82 8.60 2.64
CA GLY A 235 14.84 9.45 2.03
C GLY A 235 15.82 8.72 1.13
N TYR A 236 16.44 9.49 0.25
CA TYR A 236 17.44 8.99 -0.70
C TYR A 236 18.70 8.53 0.01
N ARG A 237 19.15 7.33 -0.33
CA ARG A 237 20.43 6.74 0.09
C ARG A 237 20.93 5.80 -0.97
N LYS A 238 22.00 6.20 -1.66
CA LYS A 238 22.62 5.41 -2.71
C LYS A 238 22.98 3.99 -2.22
N GLY A 239 22.63 2.98 -3.00
CA GLY A 239 22.86 1.57 -2.72
C GLY A 239 21.79 0.90 -1.84
N SER A 240 20.86 1.68 -1.27
CA SER A 240 19.72 1.13 -0.55
C SER A 240 18.62 0.63 -1.50
N MET A 241 17.77 -0.25 -0.99
CA MET A 241 16.65 -0.81 -1.71
C MET A 241 15.41 -0.80 -0.81
N VAL A 242 14.29 -0.34 -1.38
CA VAL A 242 12.96 -0.39 -0.77
C VAL A 242 12.08 -1.29 -1.61
N VAL A 243 11.20 -2.06 -0.97
CA VAL A 243 10.10 -2.78 -1.63
C VAL A 243 8.79 -2.37 -0.97
N GLY A 244 7.78 -2.10 -1.78
CA GLY A 244 6.45 -1.68 -1.32
C GLY A 244 5.33 -2.22 -2.20
N VAL A 245 4.10 -1.90 -1.81
CA VAL A 245 2.87 -2.28 -2.52
C VAL A 245 2.16 -1.02 -3.03
N ILE A 246 1.73 -1.03 -4.29
CA ILE A 246 0.92 0.05 -4.87
C ILE A 246 -0.47 0.10 -4.21
N ALA A 247 -0.78 1.20 -3.53
CA ALA A 247 -1.89 1.32 -2.60
C ALA A 247 -3.11 2.06 -3.19
N HIS A 248 -2.88 3.11 -3.98
CA HIS A 248 -3.93 3.90 -4.64
C HIS A 248 -3.60 4.21 -6.10
N SER A 249 -4.59 4.73 -6.82
CA SER A 249 -4.48 5.05 -8.25
C SER A 249 -3.48 6.17 -8.52
N ASP A 250 -3.21 6.33 -9.81
CA ASP A 250 -2.52 7.48 -10.38
C ASP A 250 -3.22 8.81 -10.04
N CYS A 251 -2.48 9.91 -10.14
CA CYS A 251 -2.87 11.23 -9.67
C CYS A 251 -2.66 12.25 -10.79
N MET A 252 -3.49 13.29 -10.83
CA MET A 252 -3.37 14.31 -11.87
C MET A 252 -2.44 15.46 -11.45
N VAL A 253 -2.13 15.58 -10.15
CA VAL A 253 -1.36 16.67 -9.56
C VAL A 253 0.15 16.48 -9.75
N ALA A 254 0.88 17.56 -10.00
CA ALA A 254 2.34 17.53 -10.06
C ALA A 254 2.96 17.01 -8.75
N GLY A 255 3.99 16.16 -8.83
CA GLY A 255 4.63 15.56 -7.65
C GLY A 255 3.91 14.34 -7.09
N HIS A 256 2.76 13.96 -7.64
CA HIS A 256 1.94 12.83 -7.20
C HIS A 256 1.82 11.73 -8.28
N GLY A 257 1.31 10.58 -7.88
CA GLY A 257 0.98 9.42 -8.72
C GLY A 257 0.60 8.22 -7.85
N PRO A 258 0.69 6.97 -8.32
CA PRO A 258 0.32 5.80 -7.51
C PRO A 258 1.14 5.72 -6.22
N GLY A 259 0.44 5.63 -5.09
CA GLY A 259 1.04 5.58 -3.76
C GLY A 259 1.66 4.23 -3.46
N LEU A 260 2.83 4.23 -2.82
CA LEU A 260 3.62 3.06 -2.46
C LEU A 260 3.69 2.90 -0.94
N THR A 261 3.02 1.87 -0.38
CA THR A 261 3.19 1.51 1.03
C THR A 261 4.41 0.58 1.17
N THR A 262 5.45 1.03 1.87
CA THR A 262 6.68 0.25 2.08
C THR A 262 6.44 -1.00 2.90
N ILE A 263 6.96 -2.14 2.47
CA ILE A 263 6.91 -3.41 3.20
C ILE A 263 8.28 -3.95 3.61
N MET A 264 9.34 -3.62 2.87
CA MET A 264 10.73 -3.97 3.20
C MET A 264 11.68 -2.82 2.86
N THR A 265 12.79 -2.73 3.58
CA THR A 265 13.90 -1.82 3.26
C THR A 265 15.22 -2.44 3.71
N CYS A 266 16.29 -2.16 2.96
CA CYS A 266 17.64 -2.61 3.27
C CYS A 266 18.66 -1.59 2.75
N ASN A 267 19.69 -1.28 3.54
CA ASN A 267 20.74 -0.33 3.18
C ASN A 267 22.14 -0.96 3.08
N THR A 268 22.22 -2.29 3.07
CA THR A 268 23.47 -3.07 3.01
C THR A 268 23.60 -3.86 1.71
N GLY A 269 22.64 -3.73 0.79
CA GLY A 269 22.66 -4.42 -0.50
C GLY A 269 22.14 -5.86 -0.47
N LYS A 270 21.55 -6.32 0.64
CA LYS A 270 21.05 -7.69 0.82
C LYS A 270 19.62 -7.93 0.29
N LEU A 271 18.96 -6.91 -0.25
CA LEU A 271 17.61 -7.02 -0.80
C LEU A 271 17.67 -6.95 -2.34
N HIS A 272 17.35 -8.06 -2.99
CA HIS A 272 17.46 -8.25 -4.43
C HIS A 272 16.10 -8.43 -5.09
N PRO A 273 15.52 -7.37 -5.67
CA PRO A 273 14.31 -7.50 -6.47
C PRO A 273 14.57 -8.21 -7.79
N VAL A 274 13.64 -9.07 -8.21
CA VAL A 274 13.64 -9.72 -9.53
C VAL A 274 12.34 -9.36 -10.24
N ILE A 275 12.44 -8.88 -11.48
CA ILE A 275 11.27 -8.43 -12.23
C ILE A 275 10.40 -9.64 -12.65
N ASP A 276 9.15 -9.65 -12.19
CA ASP A 276 8.11 -10.62 -12.49
C ASP A 276 6.71 -9.94 -12.38
N PRO A 277 6.34 -9.11 -13.36
CA PRO A 277 5.08 -8.36 -13.33
C PRO A 277 3.83 -9.23 -13.41
N GLU A 278 3.94 -10.49 -13.86
CA GLU A 278 2.78 -11.36 -13.96
C GLU A 278 2.35 -11.87 -12.58
N HIS A 279 3.32 -12.14 -11.70
CA HIS A 279 3.07 -12.80 -10.42
C HIS A 279 3.28 -11.92 -9.18
N ALA A 280 3.96 -10.78 -9.31
CA ALA A 280 4.25 -9.88 -8.18
C ALA A 280 3.08 -8.94 -7.82
N ASN A 281 1.92 -9.49 -7.44
CA ASN A 281 0.76 -8.71 -6.97
C ASN A 281 0.11 -9.33 -5.73
N ILE A 282 -0.24 -8.52 -4.73
CA ILE A 282 -0.83 -9.04 -3.49
C ILE A 282 -2.21 -9.68 -3.69
N ALA A 283 -2.96 -9.31 -4.74
CA ALA A 283 -4.26 -9.91 -5.04
C ALA A 283 -4.12 -11.40 -5.35
N SER A 284 -3.13 -11.79 -6.16
CA SER A 284 -2.85 -13.19 -6.45
C SER A 284 -2.22 -13.91 -5.26
N ILE A 285 -1.25 -13.28 -4.60
CA ILE A 285 -0.54 -13.85 -3.44
C ILE A 285 -1.50 -14.14 -2.26
N LEU A 286 -2.48 -13.27 -2.05
CA LEU A 286 -3.47 -13.41 -0.96
C LEU A 286 -4.77 -14.10 -1.40
N GLY A 287 -4.98 -14.33 -2.70
CA GLY A 287 -6.18 -14.99 -3.24
C GLY A 287 -7.44 -14.13 -3.14
N LEU A 288 -7.33 -12.85 -3.52
CA LEU A 288 -8.42 -11.85 -3.45
C LEU A 288 -9.26 -11.76 -4.74
N ARG A 289 -8.85 -12.50 -5.78
CA ARG A 289 -9.48 -12.60 -7.11
C ARG A 289 -9.39 -14.01 -7.66
#